data_AF-A0A6B1HGM0-F1
#
_entry.id   AF-A0A6B1HGM0-F1
#
_cell.length_a   1.000
_cell.length_b   1.000
_cell.length_c   1.000
_cell.angle_alpha   90.00
_cell.angle_beta   90.00
_cell.angle_gamma   90.00
#
_symmetry.space_group_name_H-M   'P 1'
#
loop_
_entity.id
_entity.type
_entity.pdbx_description
1 polymer ?
#
loop_
_entity_poly.entity_id
_entity_poly.type
_entity_poly.pdbx_seq_one_letter_code
_entity_poly.pdbx_strand_id
1 'polypeptide(L)'
;MDLRYVAVFVWVFSWLGMFLAYGASAAGGHLEVCVPHLTGCASISASGRYGWGYFIFKGLMIPAGVFFAVYWMLCERWLHASGDTRLGWHRGLLAFGIIGAASFVLYATFLGHEGDLYRALRRYGTIVFFGFTFVAQLILVYRAQALFGKIPLVRAKVALCIFMLGEGLALEAFTYFIDNDAWLENFTEWHAATALSFYPFVTWLLWRRTGFVVDFKHQG
;
A
#
# COMPACT_ATOMS: atom_id res chain seq x y z
N MET A 1 -2.88 21.23 11.28
CA MET A 1 -2.67 19.78 11.39
C MET A 1 -1.27 19.46 10.89
N ASP A 2 -0.47 18.73 11.67
CA ASP A 2 0.86 18.32 11.22
C ASP A 2 0.72 17.29 10.09
N LEU A 3 1.10 17.68 8.87
CA LEU A 3 0.91 16.87 7.67
C LEU A 3 1.72 15.57 7.69
N ARG A 4 2.67 15.41 8.60
CA ARG A 4 3.38 14.14 8.78
C ARG A 4 2.42 13.01 9.16
N TYR A 5 1.32 13.30 9.87
CA TYR A 5 0.34 12.29 10.27
C TYR A 5 -0.41 11.66 9.09
N VAL A 6 -0.35 12.22 7.89
CA VAL A 6 -0.92 11.57 6.69
C VAL A 6 -0.35 10.17 6.50
N ALA A 7 0.96 9.98 6.69
CA ALA A 7 1.60 8.68 6.59
C ALA A 7 1.12 7.68 7.67
N VAL A 8 0.78 8.18 8.86
CA VAL A 8 0.18 7.38 9.93
C VAL A 8 -1.28 7.04 9.59
N PHE A 9 -2.05 7.96 9.03
CA PHE A 9 -3.42 7.69 8.59
C PHE A 9 -3.47 6.65 7.47
N VAL A 10 -2.54 6.70 6.51
CA VAL A 10 -2.39 5.62 5.52
C VAL A 10 -2.23 4.28 6.22
N TRP A 11 -1.25 4.16 7.12
CA TRP A 11 -0.98 2.91 7.83
C TRP A 11 -2.20 2.44 8.64
N VAL A 12 -2.77 3.32 9.48
CA VAL A 12 -3.89 2.99 10.37
C VAL A 12 -5.15 2.61 9.60
N PHE A 13 -5.53 3.38 8.58
CA PHE A 13 -6.75 3.09 7.81
C PHE A 13 -6.60 1.81 6.99
N SER A 14 -5.43 1.57 6.39
CA SER A 14 -5.15 0.30 5.72
C SER A 14 -5.19 -0.88 6.70
N TRP A 15 -4.52 -0.77 7.86
CA TRP A 15 -4.54 -1.84 8.85
C TRP A 15 -5.94 -2.12 9.38
N LEU A 16 -6.62 -1.09 9.89
CA LEU A 16 -7.96 -1.23 10.44
C LEU A 16 -8.94 -1.71 9.39
N GLY A 17 -8.89 -1.20 8.16
CA GLY A 17 -9.81 -1.64 7.13
C GLY A 17 -9.63 -3.11 6.76
N MET A 18 -8.39 -3.63 6.70
CA MET A 18 -8.15 -5.05 6.42
C MET A 18 -8.72 -5.93 7.54
N PHE A 19 -8.35 -5.65 8.80
CA PHE A 19 -8.72 -6.52 9.92
C PHE A 19 -10.18 -6.37 10.34
N LEU A 20 -10.73 -5.15 10.35
CA LEU A 20 -12.12 -4.92 10.72
C LEU A 20 -13.08 -5.41 9.63
N ALA A 21 -12.76 -5.24 8.35
CA ALA A 21 -13.59 -5.79 7.29
C ALA A 21 -13.60 -7.32 7.31
N TYR A 22 -12.44 -7.94 7.53
CA TYR A 22 -12.34 -9.40 7.67
C TYR A 22 -13.13 -9.89 8.89
N GLY A 23 -12.93 -9.28 10.06
CA GLY A 23 -13.65 -9.64 11.28
C GLY A 23 -15.17 -9.49 11.13
N ALA A 24 -15.64 -8.41 10.50
CA ALA A 24 -17.06 -8.20 10.26
C ALA A 24 -17.65 -9.21 9.25
N SER A 25 -16.92 -9.55 8.20
CA SER A 25 -17.34 -10.55 7.22
C SER A 25 -17.36 -11.97 7.82
N ALA A 26 -16.38 -12.32 8.64
CA ALA A 26 -16.34 -13.59 9.35
C ALA A 26 -17.47 -13.68 10.39
N ALA A 27 -17.72 -12.62 11.16
CA ALA A 27 -18.84 -12.56 12.10
C ALA A 27 -20.21 -12.65 11.42
N GLY A 28 -20.32 -12.17 10.17
CA GLY A 28 -21.51 -12.30 9.34
C GLY A 28 -21.68 -13.66 8.65
N GLY A 29 -20.76 -14.62 8.87
CA GLY A 29 -20.80 -15.93 8.22
C GLY A 29 -20.44 -15.92 6.74
N HIS A 30 -19.83 -14.84 6.23
CA HIS A 30 -19.43 -14.72 4.82
C HIS A 30 -18.02 -15.27 4.55
N LEU A 31 -17.19 -15.41 5.59
CA LEU A 31 -15.83 -15.93 5.51
C LEU A 31 -15.58 -16.90 6.66
N GLU A 32 -14.68 -17.86 6.44
CA GLU A 32 -14.19 -18.74 7.50
C GLU A 32 -13.40 -17.94 8.55
N VAL A 33 -13.52 -18.35 9.81
CA VAL A 33 -12.76 -17.76 10.93
C VAL A 33 -11.38 -18.40 10.98
N CYS A 34 -10.36 -17.63 10.61
CA CYS A 34 -8.97 -18.05 10.52
C CYS A 34 -8.05 -16.83 10.65
N VAL A 35 -6.74 -17.06 10.62
CA VAL A 35 -5.75 -15.98 10.54
C VAL A 35 -5.20 -15.97 9.12
N PRO A 36 -5.63 -15.04 8.24
CA PRO A 36 -5.27 -15.09 6.82
C PRO A 36 -3.76 -15.00 6.56
N HIS A 37 -3.01 -14.28 7.41
CA HIS A 37 -1.54 -14.25 7.39
C HIS A 37 -0.88 -15.59 7.70
N LEU A 38 -1.59 -16.57 8.24
CA LEU A 38 -1.03 -17.90 8.51
C LEU A 38 -1.58 -18.93 7.54
N THR A 39 -2.88 -18.82 7.22
CA THR A 39 -3.61 -19.88 6.54
C THR A 39 -4.11 -19.50 5.16
N GLY A 40 -3.91 -18.28 4.64
CA GLY A 40 -4.31 -17.91 3.28
C GLY A 40 -5.80 -18.16 2.96
N CYS A 41 -6.64 -18.28 3.98
CA CYS A 41 -8.01 -18.81 3.86
C CYS A 41 -8.97 -17.91 3.08
N ALA A 42 -8.67 -16.61 2.98
CA ALA A 42 -9.45 -15.65 2.22
C ALA A 42 -8.53 -14.54 1.68
N SER A 43 -8.85 -13.99 0.52
CA SER A 43 -8.22 -12.75 0.03
C SER A 43 -8.68 -11.54 0.85
N ILE A 44 -7.85 -10.50 0.92
CA ILE A 44 -8.24 -9.21 1.50
C ILE A 44 -9.48 -8.68 0.79
N SER A 45 -9.47 -8.83 -0.52
CA SER A 45 -10.55 -8.46 -1.42
C SER A 45 -11.89 -9.16 -1.13
N ALA A 46 -11.88 -10.38 -0.58
CA ALA A 46 -13.10 -11.09 -0.18
C ALA A 46 -13.74 -10.48 1.08
N SER A 47 -12.95 -9.91 1.98
CA SER A 47 -13.42 -9.29 3.22
C SER A 47 -14.36 -8.09 3.01
N GLY A 48 -14.26 -7.42 1.85
CA GLY A 48 -15.02 -6.22 1.53
C GLY A 48 -16.19 -6.42 0.57
N ARG A 49 -16.68 -7.66 0.36
CA ARG A 49 -17.74 -7.93 -0.65
C ARG A 49 -19.15 -7.97 -0.11
N TYR A 50 -19.34 -8.50 1.09
CA TYR A 50 -20.67 -8.82 1.62
C TYR A 50 -20.86 -8.27 3.04
N GLY A 51 -22.13 -8.13 3.43
CA GLY A 51 -22.52 -7.74 4.79
C GLY A 51 -21.90 -6.42 5.26
N TRP A 52 -21.61 -6.34 6.56
CA TRP A 52 -20.97 -5.17 7.16
C TRP A 52 -19.51 -4.98 6.71
N GLY A 53 -18.81 -6.05 6.33
CA GLY A 53 -17.44 -5.98 5.83
C GLY A 53 -17.32 -5.10 4.59
N TYR A 54 -18.33 -5.12 3.70
CA TYR A 54 -18.41 -4.23 2.54
C TYR A 54 -18.34 -2.74 2.91
N PHE A 55 -19.17 -2.30 3.87
CA PHE A 55 -19.23 -0.88 4.27
C PHE A 55 -17.97 -0.46 5.02
N ILE A 56 -17.46 -1.31 5.91
CA ILE A 56 -16.22 -1.05 6.67
C ILE A 56 -15.02 -0.96 5.74
N PHE A 57 -14.91 -1.90 4.80
CA PHE A 57 -13.83 -1.91 3.82
C PHE A 57 -13.83 -0.61 3.02
N LYS A 58 -14.96 -0.22 2.42
CA LYS A 58 -15.03 1.03 1.63
C LYS A 58 -14.80 2.27 2.48
N GLY A 59 -15.39 2.31 3.67
CA GLY A 59 -15.27 3.43 4.61
C GLY A 59 -13.84 3.68 5.08
N LEU A 60 -12.96 2.68 5.07
CA LEU A 60 -11.57 2.81 5.48
C LEU A 60 -10.58 2.79 4.31
N MET A 61 -10.78 1.94 3.32
CA MET A 61 -9.86 1.75 2.19
C MET A 61 -9.91 2.88 1.17
N ILE A 62 -11.09 3.44 0.90
CA ILE A 62 -11.20 4.58 -0.02
C ILE A 62 -10.46 5.79 0.56
N PRO A 63 -10.69 6.20 1.83
CA PRO A 63 -9.87 7.25 2.45
C PRO A 63 -8.38 6.89 2.52
N ALA A 64 -8.02 5.63 2.81
CA ALA A 64 -6.61 5.21 2.78
C ALA A 64 -5.96 5.46 1.41
N GLY A 65 -6.67 5.17 0.31
CA GLY A 65 -6.21 5.45 -1.05
C GLY A 65 -6.01 6.94 -1.32
N VAL A 66 -6.92 7.79 -0.85
CA VAL A 66 -6.77 9.25 -0.95
C VAL A 66 -5.56 9.72 -0.13
N PHE A 67 -5.39 9.22 1.09
CA PHE A 67 -4.21 9.52 1.90
C PHE A 67 -2.92 9.01 1.26
N PHE A 68 -2.94 7.88 0.55
CA PHE A 68 -1.80 7.39 -0.23
C PHE A 68 -1.39 8.40 -1.31
N ALA A 69 -2.35 8.97 -2.03
CA ALA A 69 -2.05 9.99 -3.03
C ALA A 69 -1.38 11.23 -2.40
N VAL A 70 -1.94 11.74 -1.31
CA VAL A 70 -1.37 12.87 -0.56
C VAL A 70 0.01 12.51 0.01
N TYR A 71 0.17 11.30 0.53
CA TYR A 71 1.43 10.78 1.05
C TYR A 71 2.53 10.82 -0.01
N TRP A 72 2.26 10.39 -1.25
CA TRP A 72 3.25 10.45 -2.33
C TRP A 72 3.64 11.89 -2.72
N MET A 73 2.67 12.82 -2.72
CA MET A 73 2.95 14.25 -2.90
C MET A 73 3.86 14.80 -1.79
N LEU A 74 3.62 14.39 -0.54
CA LEU A 74 4.46 14.80 0.59
C LEU A 74 5.85 14.17 0.54
N CYS A 75 5.99 12.92 0.08
CA CYS A 75 7.28 12.28 -0.13
C CYS A 75 8.13 13.00 -1.17
N GLU A 76 7.53 13.42 -2.28
CA GLU A 76 8.21 14.21 -3.31
C GLU A 76 8.74 15.54 -2.73
N ARG A 77 7.87 16.29 -2.05
CA ARG A 77 8.25 17.55 -1.39
C ARG A 77 9.30 17.36 -0.31
N TRP A 78 9.24 16.25 0.43
CA TRP A 78 10.23 15.91 1.44
C TRP A 78 11.60 15.65 0.83
N LEU A 79 11.68 14.91 -0.28
CA LEU A 79 12.95 14.71 -0.99
C LEU A 79 13.53 16.04 -1.47
N HIS A 80 12.70 16.89 -2.06
CA HIS A 80 13.11 18.22 -2.51
C HIS A 80 13.62 19.09 -1.34
N ALA A 81 12.85 19.19 -0.25
CA ALA A 81 13.23 19.94 0.95
C ALA A 81 14.49 19.39 1.63
N SER A 82 14.82 18.11 1.41
CA SER A 82 16.03 17.47 1.93
C SER A 82 17.25 17.66 1.01
N GLY A 83 17.14 18.51 -0.03
CA GLY A 83 18.24 18.85 -0.93
C GLY A 83 18.42 17.90 -2.11
N ASP A 84 17.44 17.04 -2.42
CA ASP A 84 17.52 16.19 -3.61
C ASP A 84 17.26 17.00 -4.89
N THR A 85 18.20 16.98 -5.83
CA THR A 85 18.15 17.73 -7.09
C THR A 85 17.69 16.89 -8.28
N ARG A 86 17.40 15.59 -8.09
CA ARG A 86 17.07 14.69 -9.20
C ARG A 86 15.58 14.70 -9.57
N LEU A 87 15.17 15.73 -10.29
CA LEU A 87 13.77 15.97 -10.68
C LEU A 87 13.10 14.81 -11.44
N GLY A 88 13.86 14.06 -12.26
CA GLY A 88 13.32 12.89 -12.96
C GLY A 88 12.79 11.80 -12.02
N TRP A 89 13.52 11.55 -10.92
CA TRP A 89 13.08 10.60 -9.89
C TRP A 89 11.88 11.13 -9.10
N HIS A 90 11.80 12.44 -8.88
CA HIS A 90 10.66 13.07 -8.19
C HIS A 90 9.37 12.92 -9.00
N ARG A 91 9.45 13.20 -10.31
CA ARG A 91 8.32 13.00 -11.24
C ARG A 91 7.91 11.54 -11.34
N GLY A 92 8.89 10.62 -11.43
CA GLY A 92 8.62 9.17 -11.42
C GLY A 92 7.92 8.73 -10.14
N LEU A 93 8.44 9.12 -8.97
CA LEU A 93 7.86 8.84 -7.67
C LEU A 93 6.39 9.29 -7.61
N LEU A 94 6.12 10.53 -8.01
CA LEU A 94 4.78 11.09 -7.99
C LEU A 94 3.85 10.39 -8.99
N ALA A 95 4.30 10.17 -10.23
CA ALA A 95 3.50 9.52 -11.26
C ALA A 95 3.08 8.10 -10.85
N PHE A 96 4.04 7.26 -10.46
CA PHE A 96 3.75 5.89 -10.02
C PHE A 96 2.90 5.87 -8.76
N GLY A 97 3.22 6.72 -7.77
CA GLY A 97 2.47 6.82 -6.52
C GLY A 97 1.01 7.24 -6.72
N ILE A 98 0.76 8.28 -7.52
CA ILE A 98 -0.60 8.78 -7.79
C ILE A 98 -1.41 7.80 -8.64
N ILE A 99 -0.83 7.23 -9.70
CA ILE A 99 -1.54 6.26 -10.54
C ILE A 99 -1.88 5.00 -9.73
N GLY A 100 -0.95 4.53 -8.88
CA GLY A 100 -1.20 3.42 -7.97
C GLY A 100 -2.34 3.72 -7.00
N ALA A 101 -2.30 4.88 -6.32
CA ALA A 101 -3.34 5.31 -5.40
C ALA A 101 -4.72 5.48 -6.07
N ALA A 102 -4.76 6.07 -7.26
CA ALA A 102 -5.99 6.24 -8.05
C ALA A 102 -6.58 4.87 -8.45
N SER A 103 -5.74 3.94 -8.89
CA SER A 103 -6.16 2.58 -9.24
C SER A 103 -6.74 1.85 -8.04
N PHE A 104 -6.16 2.04 -6.85
CA PHE A 104 -6.68 1.48 -5.60
C PHE A 104 -8.04 2.07 -5.21
N VAL A 105 -8.20 3.40 -5.28
CA VAL A 105 -9.50 4.05 -5.00
C VAL A 105 -10.57 3.56 -5.97
N LEU A 106 -10.27 3.50 -7.26
CA LEU A 106 -11.19 2.97 -8.27
C LEU A 106 -11.57 1.51 -7.95
N TYR A 107 -10.58 0.66 -7.69
CA TYR A 107 -10.81 -0.72 -7.31
C TYR A 107 -11.72 -0.85 -6.07
N ALA A 108 -11.38 -0.15 -4.98
CA ALA A 108 -12.16 -0.18 -3.74
C ALA A 108 -13.59 0.34 -3.93
N THR A 109 -13.80 1.30 -4.83
CA THR A 109 -15.13 1.84 -5.14
C THR A 109 -16.02 0.81 -5.84
N PHE A 110 -15.47 0.07 -6.79
CA PHE A 110 -16.21 -0.96 -7.55
C PHE A 110 -16.23 -2.33 -6.86
N LEU A 111 -15.49 -2.52 -5.77
CA LEU A 111 -15.53 -3.76 -4.99
C LEU A 111 -16.97 -4.11 -4.60
N GLY A 112 -17.35 -5.38 -4.78
CA GLY A 112 -18.69 -5.88 -4.50
C GLY A 112 -19.74 -5.66 -5.61
N HIS A 113 -19.36 -5.07 -6.74
CA HIS A 113 -20.23 -4.99 -7.92
C HIS A 113 -20.06 -6.23 -8.81
N GLU A 114 -21.08 -6.56 -9.60
CA GLU A 114 -21.02 -7.61 -10.60
C GLU A 114 -20.68 -7.06 -12.00
N GLY A 115 -20.15 -7.91 -12.88
CA GLY A 115 -19.89 -7.57 -14.28
C GLY A 115 -18.41 -7.49 -14.67
N ASP A 116 -18.18 -7.32 -15.98
CA ASP A 116 -16.84 -7.35 -16.58
C ASP A 116 -15.94 -6.21 -16.14
N LEU A 117 -16.52 -5.03 -15.91
CA LEU A 117 -15.78 -3.87 -15.40
C LEU A 117 -15.18 -4.16 -14.01
N TYR A 118 -15.94 -4.78 -13.11
CA TYR A 118 -15.43 -5.19 -11.80
C TYR A 118 -14.32 -6.25 -11.92
N ARG A 119 -14.50 -7.27 -12.78
CA ARG A 119 -13.46 -8.29 -13.02
C ARG A 119 -12.16 -7.68 -13.55
N ALA A 120 -12.27 -6.75 -14.49
CA ALA A 120 -11.14 -6.01 -15.03
C ALA A 120 -10.45 -5.15 -13.96
N LEU A 121 -11.21 -4.40 -13.16
CA LEU A 121 -10.66 -3.59 -12.06
C LEU A 121 -10.00 -4.45 -10.97
N ARG A 122 -10.56 -5.62 -10.67
CA ARG A 122 -9.94 -6.56 -9.72
C ARG A 122 -8.60 -7.07 -10.24
N ARG A 123 -8.51 -7.45 -11.52
CA ARG A 123 -7.27 -7.99 -12.10
C ARG A 123 -6.24 -6.89 -12.35
N TYR A 124 -6.60 -5.88 -13.14
CA TYR A 124 -5.66 -4.84 -13.56
C TYR A 124 -5.47 -3.77 -12.51
N GLY A 125 -6.52 -3.38 -11.77
CA GLY A 125 -6.44 -2.33 -10.76
C GLY A 125 -5.54 -2.71 -9.58
N THR A 126 -5.60 -3.97 -9.13
CA THR A 126 -4.71 -4.47 -8.06
C THR A 126 -3.26 -4.59 -8.55
N ILE A 127 -3.02 -5.13 -9.74
CA ILE A 127 -1.68 -5.20 -10.35
C ILE A 127 -1.07 -3.82 -10.48
N VAL A 128 -1.82 -2.85 -11.02
CA VAL A 128 -1.35 -1.46 -11.15
C VAL A 128 -1.11 -0.86 -9.77
N PHE A 129 -2.00 -1.05 -8.80
CA PHE A 129 -1.81 -0.55 -7.44
C PHE A 129 -0.53 -1.09 -6.80
N PHE A 130 -0.37 -2.41 -6.68
CA PHE A 130 0.78 -3.02 -6.03
C PHE A 130 2.06 -2.74 -6.80
N GLY A 131 2.06 -2.93 -8.13
CA GLY A 131 3.24 -2.73 -8.97
C GLY A 131 3.74 -1.29 -8.95
N PHE A 132 2.84 -0.32 -9.18
CA PHE A 132 3.26 1.09 -9.24
C PHE A 132 3.62 1.62 -7.85
N THR A 133 2.88 1.21 -6.81
CA THR A 133 3.24 1.54 -5.43
C THR A 133 4.61 0.99 -5.07
N PHE A 134 4.92 -0.25 -5.46
CA PHE A 134 6.23 -0.85 -5.22
C PHE A 134 7.35 -0.10 -5.94
N VAL A 135 7.16 0.29 -7.22
CA VAL A 135 8.13 1.14 -7.93
C VAL A 135 8.34 2.47 -7.22
N ALA A 136 7.27 3.13 -6.77
CA ALA A 136 7.37 4.37 -5.99
C ALA A 136 8.14 4.16 -4.67
N GLN A 137 7.93 3.04 -3.98
CA GLN A 137 8.69 2.67 -2.77
C GLN A 137 10.20 2.47 -3.07
N LEU A 138 10.54 1.83 -4.19
CA LEU A 138 11.92 1.64 -4.62
C LEU A 138 12.60 2.98 -4.93
N ILE A 139 11.91 3.87 -5.67
CA ILE A 139 12.42 5.21 -5.96
C ILE A 139 12.66 5.97 -4.64
N LEU A 140 11.68 6.00 -3.75
CA LEU A 140 11.79 6.76 -2.50
C LEU A 140 12.93 6.24 -1.63
N VAL A 141 13.08 4.92 -1.47
CA VAL A 141 14.16 4.37 -0.63
C VAL A 141 15.54 4.56 -1.28
N TYR A 142 15.63 4.45 -2.60
CA TYR A 142 16.86 4.72 -3.34
C TYR A 142 17.33 6.18 -3.16
N ARG A 143 16.41 7.14 -3.30
CA ARG A 143 16.73 8.56 -3.05
C ARG A 143 17.05 8.81 -1.58
N ALA A 144 16.29 8.23 -0.65
CA ALA A 144 16.53 8.37 0.78
C ALA A 144 17.89 7.79 1.21
N GLN A 145 18.35 6.68 0.60
CA GLN A 145 19.70 6.14 0.84
C GLN A 145 20.79 7.11 0.40
N ALA A 146 20.60 7.80 -0.73
CA ALA A 146 21.57 8.77 -1.23
C ALA A 146 21.67 10.01 -0.34
N LEU A 147 20.56 10.46 0.26
CA LEU A 147 20.51 11.67 1.10
C LEU A 147 20.90 11.40 2.55
N PHE A 148 20.40 10.32 3.14
CA PHE A 148 20.49 10.05 4.58
C PHE A 148 21.38 8.85 4.93
N GLY A 149 21.96 8.18 3.92
CA GLY A 149 22.77 6.98 4.11
C GLY A 149 21.96 5.76 4.55
N LYS A 150 22.66 4.74 5.05
CA LYS A 150 22.09 3.44 5.44
C LYS A 150 21.67 3.38 6.92
N ILE A 151 21.04 4.43 7.42
CA ILE A 151 20.53 4.46 8.80
C ILE A 151 19.44 3.38 9.02
N PRO A 152 19.18 2.93 10.26
CA PRO A 152 18.25 1.83 10.54
C PRO A 152 16.86 1.98 9.90
N LEU A 153 16.29 3.18 9.90
CA LEU A 153 14.99 3.44 9.28
C LEU A 153 15.01 3.26 7.76
N VAL A 154 16.08 3.70 7.09
CA VAL A 154 16.24 3.50 5.64
C VAL A 154 16.45 2.01 5.33
N ARG A 155 17.25 1.31 6.16
CA ARG A 155 17.42 -0.16 6.05
C ARG A 155 16.11 -0.90 6.25
N ALA A 156 15.25 -0.47 7.16
CA ALA A 156 13.92 -1.04 7.35
C ALA A 156 13.05 -0.89 6.10
N LYS A 157 13.10 0.26 5.41
CA LYS A 157 12.40 0.45 4.13
C LYS A 157 12.94 -0.46 3.03
N VAL A 158 14.26 -0.62 2.96
CA VAL A 158 14.89 -1.59 2.03
C VAL A 158 14.43 -3.00 2.35
N ALA A 159 14.41 -3.39 3.63
CA ALA A 159 13.97 -4.71 4.06
C ALA A 159 12.50 -4.97 3.69
N LEU A 160 11.61 -3.99 3.83
CA LEU A 160 10.22 -4.09 3.37
C LEU A 160 10.13 -4.31 1.85
N CYS A 161 10.92 -3.57 1.05
CA CYS A 161 10.94 -3.78 -0.40
C CYS A 161 11.51 -5.15 -0.79
N ILE A 162 12.57 -5.61 -0.13
CA ILE A 162 13.16 -6.94 -0.35
C ILE A 162 12.15 -8.02 0.01
N PHE A 163 11.45 -7.87 1.14
CA PHE A 163 10.41 -8.79 1.56
C PHE A 163 9.29 -8.88 0.52
N MET A 164 8.71 -7.75 0.10
CA MET A 164 7.66 -7.72 -0.92
C MET A 164 8.12 -8.32 -2.27
N LEU A 165 9.35 -8.02 -2.70
CA LEU A 165 9.90 -8.61 -3.92
C LEU A 165 10.10 -10.12 -3.79
N GLY A 166 10.62 -10.56 -2.63
CA GLY A 166 10.81 -11.97 -2.32
C GLY A 166 9.50 -12.74 -2.36
N GLU A 167 8.42 -12.18 -1.81
CA GLU A 167 7.08 -12.78 -1.87
C GLU A 167 6.55 -12.87 -3.30
N GLY A 168 6.66 -11.79 -4.08
CA GLY A 168 6.23 -11.80 -5.47
C GLY A 168 6.98 -12.83 -6.32
N LEU A 169 8.32 -12.88 -6.19
CA LEU A 169 9.13 -13.87 -6.92
C LEU A 169 8.87 -15.30 -6.44
N ALA A 170 8.67 -15.50 -5.14
CA ALA A 170 8.32 -16.80 -4.60
C ALA A 170 6.97 -17.26 -5.16
N LEU A 171 5.94 -16.40 -5.14
CA LEU A 171 4.62 -16.70 -5.70
C LEU A 171 4.73 -17.13 -7.16
N GLU A 172 5.39 -16.34 -8.01
CA GLU A 172 5.55 -16.65 -9.44
C GLU A 172 6.29 -17.98 -9.66
N ALA A 173 7.37 -18.22 -8.91
CA ALA A 173 8.10 -19.48 -8.96
C ALA A 173 7.22 -20.66 -8.52
N PHE A 174 6.47 -20.53 -7.42
CA PHE A 174 5.58 -21.59 -6.93
C PHE A 174 4.45 -21.88 -7.93
N THR A 175 3.79 -20.85 -8.49
CA THR A 175 2.72 -21.03 -9.47
C THR A 175 3.20 -21.65 -10.79
N TYR A 176 4.50 -21.58 -11.08
CA TYR A 176 5.09 -22.25 -12.23
C TYR A 176 5.25 -23.77 -11.99
N PHE A 177 5.52 -24.18 -10.75
CA PHE A 177 5.77 -25.59 -10.41
C PHE A 177 4.55 -26.32 -9.84
N ILE A 178 3.62 -25.60 -9.22
CA ILE A 178 2.43 -26.13 -8.56
C ILE A 178 1.21 -25.40 -9.13
N ASP A 179 0.25 -26.16 -9.66
CA ASP A 179 -0.97 -25.59 -10.23
C ASP A 179 -1.74 -24.77 -9.19
N ASN A 180 -1.89 -23.48 -9.52
CA ASN A 180 -2.74 -22.43 -8.97
C ASN A 180 -3.46 -22.73 -7.63
N ASP A 181 -2.71 -22.67 -6.54
CA ASP A 181 -3.26 -22.82 -5.19
C ASP A 181 -3.67 -21.45 -4.65
N ALA A 182 -4.98 -21.16 -4.66
CA ALA A 182 -5.56 -19.88 -4.21
C ALA A 182 -5.15 -19.51 -2.77
N TRP A 183 -4.77 -20.51 -1.97
CA TRP A 183 -4.18 -20.35 -0.66
C TRP A 183 -2.92 -19.46 -0.67
N LEU A 184 -1.96 -19.74 -1.57
CA LEU A 184 -0.68 -19.04 -1.60
C LEU A 184 -0.83 -17.60 -2.10
N GLU A 185 -1.69 -17.38 -3.10
CA GLU A 185 -2.04 -16.04 -3.59
C GLU A 185 -2.64 -15.20 -2.46
N ASN A 186 -3.63 -15.72 -1.73
CA ASN A 186 -4.21 -15.03 -0.60
C ASN A 186 -3.17 -14.77 0.50
N PHE A 187 -2.39 -15.79 0.88
CA PHE A 187 -1.36 -15.68 1.91
C PHE A 187 -0.35 -14.56 1.59
N THR A 188 0.15 -14.52 0.36
CA THR A 188 1.08 -13.47 -0.10
C THR A 188 0.41 -12.11 -0.22
N GLU A 189 -0.88 -12.03 -0.63
CA GLU A 189 -1.65 -10.77 -0.65
C GLU A 189 -1.67 -10.11 0.75
N TRP A 190 -1.95 -10.88 1.80
CA TRP A 190 -2.01 -10.37 3.18
C TRP A 190 -0.67 -9.84 3.69
N HIS A 191 0.42 -10.55 3.41
CA HIS A 191 1.75 -10.10 3.80
C HIS A 191 2.22 -8.90 2.99
N ALA A 192 2.05 -8.92 1.67
CA ALA A 192 2.41 -7.82 0.79
C ALA A 192 1.64 -6.54 1.17
N ALA A 193 0.33 -6.63 1.40
CA ALA A 193 -0.49 -5.51 1.85
C ALA A 193 -0.05 -4.99 3.23
N THR A 194 0.32 -5.89 4.14
CA THR A 194 0.84 -5.52 5.45
C THR A 194 2.16 -4.77 5.33
N ALA A 195 3.15 -5.33 4.62
CA ALA A 195 4.44 -4.68 4.37
C ALA A 195 4.28 -3.32 3.67
N LEU A 196 3.39 -3.24 2.67
CA LEU A 196 3.05 -2.01 1.95
C LEU A 196 2.47 -0.95 2.89
N SER A 197 1.60 -1.32 3.83
CA SER A 197 1.01 -0.39 4.80
C SER A 197 2.02 0.12 5.84
N PHE A 198 3.00 -0.69 6.25
CA PHE A 198 4.05 -0.28 7.19
C PHE A 198 5.07 0.67 6.56
N TYR A 199 5.23 0.65 5.24
CA TYR A 199 6.21 1.48 4.55
C TYR A 199 5.99 3.00 4.79
N PRO A 200 4.76 3.56 4.67
CA PRO A 200 4.43 4.93 5.11
C PRO A 200 4.71 5.19 6.59
N PHE A 201 4.42 4.26 7.49
CA PHE A 201 4.73 4.42 8.92
C PHE A 201 6.23 4.62 9.16
N VAL A 202 7.09 3.86 8.46
CA VAL A 202 8.55 4.08 8.54
C VAL A 202 8.95 5.43 7.92
N THR A 203 8.26 5.90 6.87
CA THR A 203 8.46 7.26 6.33
C THR A 203 8.10 8.33 7.35
N TRP A 204 7.02 8.17 8.12
CA TRP A 204 6.67 9.09 9.20
C TRP A 204 7.79 9.23 10.24
N LEU A 205 8.40 8.11 10.64
CA LEU A 205 9.56 8.12 11.54
C LEU A 205 10.75 8.87 10.93
N LEU A 206 11.00 8.71 9.62
CA LEU A 206 12.03 9.47 8.90
C LEU A 206 11.72 10.97 8.82
N TRP A 207 10.47 11.35 8.54
CA TRP A 207 10.05 12.75 8.54
C TRP A 207 10.25 13.42 9.90
N ARG A 208 9.94 12.69 10.98
CA ARG A 208 10.21 13.19 12.34
C ARG A 208 11.70 13.36 12.60
N ARG A 209 12.52 12.39 12.20
CA ARG A 209 13.97 12.43 12.39
C ARG A 209 14.66 13.53 11.58
N THR A 210 14.19 13.78 10.36
CA THR A 210 14.75 14.81 9.45
C THR A 210 14.18 16.20 9.71
N GLY A 211 13.26 16.36 10.66
CA GLY A 211 12.64 17.65 10.97
C GLY A 211 11.76 18.18 9.84
N PHE A 212 11.21 17.31 8.98
CA PHE A 212 10.38 17.73 7.86
C PHE A 212 9.16 18.52 8.36
N VAL A 213 9.03 19.74 7.86
CA VAL A 213 7.88 20.61 8.03
C VAL A 213 7.42 21.02 6.64
N VAL A 214 6.12 20.88 6.38
CA VAL A 214 5.55 21.31 5.10
C VAL A 214 5.32 22.81 5.18
N ASP A 215 6.18 23.58 4.52
CA ASP A 215 5.93 25.01 4.29
C ASP A 215 5.31 25.20 2.91
N PHE A 216 4.10 25.76 2.85
CA PHE A 216 3.42 26.08 1.59
C PHE A 216 3.87 27.43 1.00
N LYS A 217 4.83 28.12 1.61
CA LYS A 217 5.18 29.50 1.25
C LYS A 217 6.09 29.70 0.03
N HIS A 218 6.60 28.65 -0.62
CA HIS A 218 7.41 28.81 -1.83
C HIS A 218 7.00 27.85 -2.94
N GLN A 219 6.03 28.27 -3.74
CA GLN A 219 5.85 27.84 -5.12
C GLN A 219 5.56 29.08 -5.96
N GLY A 220 6.63 29.70 -6.45
CA GLY A 220 6.63 30.75 -7.46
C GLY A 220 7.68 30.39 -8.51
#